data_AF-A0A075MMM4-F1
#
_entry.id   AF-A0A075MMM4-F1
#
_cell.length_a   1.000
_cell.length_b   1.000
_cell.length_c   1.000
_cell.angle_alpha   90.00
_cell.angle_beta   90.00
_cell.angle_gamma   90.00
#
_symmetry.space_group_name_H-M   'P 1'
#
loop_
_entity.id
_entity.type
_entity.pdbx_description
1 polymer ?
#
loop_
_entity_poly.entity_id
_entity_poly.type
_entity_poly.pdbx_seq_one_letter_code
_entity_poly.pdbx_strand_id
1 'polypeptide(L)'
;MLFSYRDIGEQSRTYLENWFKKKETLKPLFDLYFGVLHNKQTYLDHKLLSLVQALESYHRRVFKTTETSKEEHEARLQEIFDATPEKHRSWLQRKLKHSNELSLQNRLIELVDVYKELLCNFIQKPGEFTQQIADNRNYLTHYDPRLTSRAIRDSELYAVTEKLKVLVELFLLRELGVDDASIKKIIEKRIRNILELLNGPDSF
;
A
#
# COMPACT_ATOMS: atom_id res chain seq x y z
N MET A 1 -0.99 17.99 -9.84
CA MET A 1 -0.01 18.08 -8.74
C MET A 1 -0.76 17.85 -7.44
N LEU A 2 -0.15 17.17 -6.47
CA LEU A 2 -0.78 16.86 -5.17
C LEU A 2 -1.03 18.13 -4.34
N PHE A 3 -0.03 19.00 -4.28
CA PHE A 3 -0.09 20.32 -3.65
C PHE A 3 0.89 21.27 -4.36
N SER A 4 0.76 22.55 -4.07
CA SER A 4 1.60 23.64 -4.57
C SER A 4 2.39 24.29 -3.43
N TYR A 5 3.39 25.11 -3.75
CA TYR A 5 4.13 25.87 -2.74
C TYR A 5 3.20 26.72 -1.84
N ARG A 6 2.09 27.22 -2.39
CA ARG A 6 1.08 27.98 -1.63
C ARG A 6 0.37 27.14 -0.58
N ASP A 7 0.29 25.82 -0.77
CA ASP A 7 -0.34 24.91 0.17
C ASP A 7 0.60 24.55 1.34
N ILE A 8 1.92 24.69 1.17
CA ILE A 8 2.93 24.34 2.18
C ILE A 8 3.65 25.54 2.82
N GLY A 9 3.61 26.71 2.15
CA GLY A 9 3.96 28.03 2.69
C GLY A 9 5.21 28.06 3.59
N GLU A 10 5.05 28.66 4.77
CA GLU A 10 6.10 28.87 5.78
C GLU A 10 6.68 27.56 6.36
N GLN A 11 5.92 26.45 6.28
CA GLN A 11 6.36 25.15 6.77
C GLN A 11 7.25 24.39 5.77
N SER A 12 7.50 24.96 4.58
CA SER A 12 8.29 24.31 3.53
C SER A 12 9.67 23.88 4.00
N ARG A 13 10.32 24.65 4.89
CA ARG A 13 11.61 24.27 5.47
C ARG A 13 11.49 22.98 6.26
N THR A 14 10.54 22.89 7.19
CA THR A 14 10.32 21.72 8.03
C THR A 14 10.02 20.48 7.19
N TYR A 15 9.19 20.61 6.15
CA TYR A 15 8.87 19.50 5.26
C TYR A 15 10.10 19.01 4.47
N LEU A 16 10.93 19.94 3.97
CA LEU A 16 12.19 19.59 3.31
C LEU A 16 13.18 18.92 4.27
N GLU A 17 13.30 19.40 5.50
CA GLU A 17 14.14 18.76 6.51
C GLU A 17 13.66 17.34 6.83
N ASN A 18 12.36 17.13 6.99
CA ASN A 18 11.76 15.81 7.19
C ASN A 18 12.00 14.90 5.99
N TRP A 19 11.87 15.44 4.77
CA TRP A 19 12.21 14.73 3.54
C TRP A 19 13.66 14.22 3.56
N PHE A 20 14.63 15.09 3.84
CA PHE A 20 16.05 14.68 3.90
C PHE A 20 16.31 13.64 4.99
N LYS A 21 15.68 13.77 6.17
CA LYS A 21 15.79 12.80 7.27
C LYS A 21 15.21 11.43 6.90
N LYS A 22 14.12 11.40 6.15
CA LYS A 22 13.39 10.17 5.78
C LYS A 22 13.82 9.57 4.45
N LYS A 23 14.65 10.29 3.67
CA LYS A 23 15.08 9.94 2.32
C LYS A 23 15.50 8.47 2.18
N GLU A 24 16.44 8.03 3.00
CA GLU A 24 17.02 6.69 2.90
C GLU A 24 16.02 5.61 3.33
N THR A 25 15.25 5.86 4.40
CA THR A 25 14.22 4.94 4.88
C THR A 25 13.10 4.75 3.85
N LEU A 26 12.68 5.84 3.20
CA LEU A 26 11.54 5.84 2.27
C LEU A 26 11.95 5.70 0.80
N LYS A 27 13.25 5.54 0.51
CA LYS A 27 13.78 5.45 -0.85
C LYS A 27 13.01 4.48 -1.76
N PRO A 28 12.68 3.24 -1.34
CA PRO A 28 11.92 2.33 -2.19
C PRO A 28 10.52 2.85 -2.54
N LEU A 29 9.84 3.49 -1.58
CA LEU A 29 8.54 4.12 -1.85
C LEU A 29 8.68 5.26 -2.86
N PHE A 30 9.71 6.11 -2.70
CA PHE A 30 9.93 7.23 -3.63
C PHE A 30 10.23 6.76 -5.04
N ASP A 31 11.16 5.81 -5.20
CA ASP A 31 11.57 5.32 -6.52
C ASP A 31 10.36 4.73 -7.28
N LEU A 32 9.55 3.92 -6.60
CA LEU A 32 8.37 3.28 -7.19
C LEU A 32 7.26 4.29 -7.51
N TYR A 33 6.96 5.19 -6.56
CA TYR A 33 5.91 6.19 -6.74
C TYR A 33 6.25 7.21 -7.83
N PHE A 34 7.47 7.73 -7.83
CA PHE A 34 7.90 8.70 -8.85
C PHE A 34 8.09 8.05 -10.22
N GLY A 35 8.46 6.76 -10.28
CA GLY A 35 8.42 5.99 -11.52
C GLY A 35 7.01 6.00 -12.15
N VAL A 36 5.97 5.81 -11.33
CA VAL A 36 4.57 5.89 -11.78
C VAL A 36 4.16 7.32 -12.15
N LEU A 37 4.59 8.32 -11.38
CA LEU A 37 4.19 9.71 -11.58
C LEU A 37 4.78 10.32 -12.87
N HIS A 38 6.05 10.02 -13.17
CA HIS A 38 6.75 10.62 -14.30
C HIS A 38 6.62 9.83 -15.59
N ASN A 39 6.29 8.53 -15.53
CA ASN A 39 6.14 7.72 -16.73
C ASN A 39 4.66 7.55 -17.14
N LYS A 40 4.17 8.52 -17.93
CA LYS A 40 2.78 8.54 -18.40
C LYS A 40 2.44 7.35 -19.31
N GLN A 41 3.40 6.85 -20.08
CA GLN A 41 3.22 5.77 -21.07
C GLN A 41 3.23 4.36 -20.46
N THR A 42 3.51 4.22 -19.16
CA THR A 42 3.48 2.91 -18.48
C THR A 42 2.06 2.34 -18.43
N TYR A 43 1.93 1.04 -18.74
CA TYR A 43 0.70 0.27 -18.61
C TYR A 43 0.12 0.31 -17.19
N LEU A 44 -1.21 0.28 -17.07
CA LEU A 44 -1.89 0.35 -15.77
C LEU A 44 -1.49 -0.80 -14.84
N ASP A 45 -1.30 -2.01 -15.37
CA ASP A 45 -0.84 -3.17 -14.59
C ASP A 45 0.48 -2.89 -13.88
N HIS A 46 1.46 -2.31 -14.58
CA HIS A 46 2.74 -1.94 -14.00
C HIS A 46 2.59 -0.81 -12.98
N LYS A 47 1.72 0.17 -13.24
CA LYS A 47 1.44 1.25 -12.28
C LYS A 47 0.85 0.68 -10.98
N LEU A 48 -0.12 -0.23 -11.08
CA LEU A 48 -0.69 -0.92 -9.93
C LEU A 48 0.38 -1.70 -9.17
N LEU A 49 1.16 -2.54 -9.86
CA LEU A 49 2.24 -3.32 -9.24
C LEU A 49 3.25 -2.44 -8.49
N SER A 50 3.68 -1.33 -9.10
CA SER A 50 4.61 -0.39 -8.47
C SER A 50 4.02 0.28 -7.22
N LEU A 51 2.75 0.70 -7.27
CA LEU A 51 2.09 1.31 -6.11
C LEU A 51 1.87 0.32 -4.97
N VAL A 52 1.47 -0.91 -5.27
CA VAL A 52 1.33 -1.98 -4.28
C VAL A 52 2.67 -2.27 -3.61
N GLN A 53 3.74 -2.41 -4.40
CA GLN A 53 5.09 -2.61 -3.87
C GLN A 53 5.57 -1.41 -3.04
N ALA A 54 5.21 -0.18 -3.43
CA ALA A 54 5.54 1.03 -2.67
C ALA A 54 4.89 1.01 -1.28
N LEU A 55 3.59 0.70 -1.21
CA LEU A 55 2.86 0.60 0.05
C LEU A 55 3.35 -0.56 0.92
N GLU A 56 3.65 -1.73 0.32
CA GLU A 56 4.22 -2.86 1.07
C GLU A 56 5.59 -2.50 1.65
N SER A 57 6.47 -1.90 0.85
CA SER A 57 7.78 -1.47 1.34
C SER A 57 7.67 -0.39 2.40
N TYR A 58 6.71 0.51 2.30
CA TYR A 58 6.46 1.53 3.31
C TYR A 58 6.01 0.91 4.63
N HIS A 59 4.98 0.05 4.58
CA HIS A 59 4.46 -0.64 5.75
C HIS A 59 5.60 -1.40 6.46
N ARG A 60 6.35 -2.24 5.75
CA ARG A 60 7.48 -3.01 6.35
C ARG A 60 8.54 -2.16 7.06
N ARG A 61 8.70 -0.90 6.67
CA ARG A 61 9.75 0.00 7.20
C ARG A 61 9.25 0.89 8.33
N VAL A 62 7.97 1.25 8.31
CA VAL A 62 7.37 2.19 9.26
C VAL A 62 6.53 1.45 10.31
N PHE A 63 5.78 0.44 9.90
CA PHE A 63 4.93 -0.39 10.75
C PHE A 63 5.73 -1.65 11.11
N LYS A 64 6.08 -1.78 12.38
CA LYS A 64 6.79 -2.95 12.91
C LYS A 64 5.82 -4.02 13.41
N THR A 65 4.68 -4.16 12.73
CA THR A 65 3.60 -5.07 13.13
C THR A 65 3.86 -6.49 12.62
N THR A 66 3.56 -7.48 13.45
CA THR A 66 3.58 -8.92 13.14
C THR A 66 2.20 -9.53 13.39
N GLU A 67 1.93 -10.73 12.87
CA GLU A 67 0.61 -11.37 13.07
C GLU A 67 0.30 -11.64 14.54
N THR A 68 1.30 -12.06 15.31
CA THR A 68 1.21 -12.31 16.75
C THR A 68 2.51 -11.85 17.42
N SER A 69 2.54 -11.83 18.76
CA SER A 69 3.77 -11.50 19.49
C SER A 69 4.90 -12.47 19.14
N LYS A 70 6.15 -12.06 19.37
CA LYS A 70 7.29 -12.92 19.06
C LYS A 70 7.25 -14.20 19.91
N GLU A 71 6.85 -14.06 21.15
CA GLU A 71 6.76 -15.13 22.15
C GLU A 71 5.68 -16.15 21.77
N GLU A 72 4.48 -15.69 21.41
CA GLU A 72 3.40 -16.58 20.92
C GLU A 72 3.80 -17.29 19.63
N HIS A 73 4.49 -16.59 18.73
CA HIS A 73 4.94 -17.19 17.48
C HIS A 73 6.00 -18.27 17.71
N GLU A 74 6.96 -18.02 18.58
CA GLU A 74 7.99 -18.99 18.96
C GLU A 74 7.37 -20.22 19.64
N ALA A 75 6.41 -20.04 20.55
CA ALA A 75 5.67 -21.13 21.16
C ALA A 75 4.93 -21.98 20.12
N ARG A 76 4.22 -21.33 19.18
CA ARG A 76 3.53 -21.99 18.06
C ARG A 76 4.49 -22.80 17.19
N LEU A 77 5.66 -22.25 16.87
CA LEU A 77 6.66 -22.95 16.06
C LEU A 77 7.23 -24.17 16.80
N GLN A 78 7.49 -24.04 18.10
CA GLN A 78 8.01 -25.13 18.91
C GLN A 78 7.04 -26.31 18.95
N GLU A 79 5.75 -26.05 19.20
CA GLU A 79 4.70 -27.07 19.17
C GLU A 79 4.64 -27.80 17.83
N ILE A 80 4.71 -27.06 16.72
CA ILE A 80 4.72 -27.63 15.36
C ILE A 80 5.96 -28.51 15.13
N PHE A 81 7.15 -28.05 15.55
CA PHE A 81 8.39 -28.81 15.34
C PHE A 81 8.44 -30.07 16.18
N ASP A 82 7.92 -30.03 17.41
CA ASP A 82 7.86 -31.20 18.30
C ASP A 82 6.98 -32.30 17.72
N ALA A 83 5.86 -31.94 17.07
CA ALA A 83 5.00 -32.87 16.35
C ALA A 83 5.54 -33.35 14.99
N THR A 84 6.58 -32.70 14.44
CA THR A 84 7.08 -32.97 13.09
C THR A 84 8.20 -34.02 13.09
N PRO A 85 8.10 -35.09 12.26
CA PRO A 85 9.18 -36.07 12.09
C PRO A 85 10.51 -35.41 11.70
N GLU A 86 11.61 -35.89 12.27
CA GLU A 86 12.94 -35.28 12.14
C GLU A 86 13.34 -35.05 10.68
N LYS A 87 13.06 -36.01 9.79
CA LYS A 87 13.30 -35.92 8.34
C LYS A 87 12.69 -34.69 7.65
N HIS A 88 11.65 -34.08 8.21
CA HIS A 88 10.95 -32.93 7.63
C HIS A 88 11.28 -31.60 8.35
N ARG A 89 11.89 -31.64 9.54
CA ARG A 89 12.12 -30.45 10.37
C ARG A 89 12.90 -29.36 9.65
N SER A 90 14.03 -29.69 9.04
CA SER A 90 14.85 -28.68 8.34
C SER A 90 14.16 -28.06 7.13
N TRP A 91 13.32 -28.83 6.42
CA TRP A 91 12.52 -28.29 5.32
C TRP A 91 11.43 -27.35 5.84
N LEU A 92 10.72 -27.76 6.90
CA LEU A 92 9.63 -26.99 7.49
C LEU A 92 10.14 -25.69 8.11
N GLN A 93 11.28 -25.73 8.81
CA GLN A 93 11.92 -24.54 9.38
C GLN A 93 12.22 -23.47 8.33
N ARG A 94 12.72 -23.87 7.15
CA ARG A 94 12.94 -22.93 6.04
C ARG A 94 11.63 -22.33 5.52
N LYS A 95 10.55 -23.10 5.47
CA LYS A 95 9.23 -22.63 5.03
C LYS A 95 8.58 -21.68 6.03
N LEU A 96 8.78 -21.90 7.33
CA LEU A 96 8.18 -21.11 8.40
C LEU A 96 9.02 -19.91 8.85
N LYS A 97 10.21 -19.69 8.28
CA LYS A 97 11.14 -18.61 8.66
C LYS A 97 10.49 -17.22 8.74
N HIS A 98 9.55 -16.93 7.84
CA HIS A 98 8.85 -15.64 7.74
C HIS A 98 7.35 -15.75 8.07
N SER A 99 6.95 -16.82 8.76
CA SER A 99 5.53 -17.13 9.00
C SER A 99 4.84 -16.26 10.07
N ASN A 100 5.55 -15.30 10.66
CA ASN A 100 4.94 -14.25 11.50
C ASN A 100 4.77 -12.91 10.77
N GLU A 101 5.21 -12.83 9.51
CA GLU A 101 5.03 -11.62 8.72
C GLU A 101 3.57 -11.51 8.30
N LEU A 102 3.01 -10.29 8.38
CA LEU A 102 1.67 -10.03 7.86
C LEU A 102 1.55 -10.42 6.37
N SER A 103 0.34 -10.72 5.93
CA SER A 103 0.02 -10.81 4.50
C SER A 103 0.01 -9.42 3.84
N LEU A 104 0.11 -9.34 2.51
CA LEU A 104 -0.06 -8.07 1.78
C LEU A 104 -1.42 -7.42 2.09
N GLN A 105 -2.48 -8.22 2.12
CA GLN A 105 -3.82 -7.75 2.44
C GLN A 105 -3.86 -7.10 3.83
N ASN A 106 -3.33 -7.77 4.86
CA ASN A 106 -3.34 -7.25 6.23
C ASN A 106 -2.53 -5.96 6.36
N ARG A 107 -1.39 -5.85 5.66
CA ARG A 107 -0.62 -4.59 5.60
C ARG A 107 -1.45 -3.45 5.02
N LEU A 108 -2.15 -3.70 3.91
CA LEU A 108 -2.99 -2.68 3.28
C LEU A 108 -4.20 -2.32 4.16
N ILE A 109 -4.78 -3.27 4.90
CA ILE A 109 -5.85 -3.00 5.86
C ILE A 109 -5.35 -2.05 6.94
N GLU A 110 -4.21 -2.33 7.56
CA GLU A 110 -3.61 -1.43 8.56
C GLU A 110 -3.40 -0.03 8.00
N LEU A 111 -2.88 0.09 6.77
CA LEU A 111 -2.68 1.38 6.12
C LEU A 111 -4.00 2.15 5.89
N VAL A 112 -5.05 1.47 5.44
CA VAL A 112 -6.38 2.10 5.26
C VAL A 112 -6.97 2.51 6.61
N ASP A 113 -6.81 1.69 7.64
CA ASP A 113 -7.40 1.93 8.96
C ASP A 113 -6.84 3.17 9.67
N VAL A 114 -5.56 3.52 9.45
CA VAL A 114 -4.97 4.77 10.01
C VAL A 114 -5.77 6.01 9.61
N TYR A 115 -6.34 6.04 8.40
CA TYR A 115 -7.12 7.16 7.87
C TYR A 115 -8.56 6.76 7.51
N LYS A 116 -9.12 5.80 8.24
CA LYS A 116 -10.44 5.22 7.96
C LYS A 116 -11.55 6.27 7.80
N GLU A 117 -11.58 7.27 8.67
CA GLU A 117 -12.60 8.33 8.64
C GLU A 117 -12.52 9.19 7.37
N LEU A 118 -11.30 9.46 6.90
CA LEU A 118 -11.07 10.22 5.68
C LEU A 118 -11.37 9.39 4.42
N LEU A 119 -11.11 8.09 4.48
CA LEU A 119 -11.18 7.19 3.34
C LEU A 119 -12.51 6.45 3.21
N CYS A 120 -13.39 6.44 4.23
CA CYS A 120 -14.57 5.57 4.28
C CYS A 120 -15.52 5.70 3.08
N ASN A 121 -15.68 6.90 2.53
CA ASN A 121 -16.53 7.13 1.36
C ASN A 121 -15.84 6.75 0.03
N PHE A 122 -14.51 6.71 0.03
CA PHE A 122 -13.69 6.40 -1.15
C PHE A 122 -13.31 4.91 -1.22
N ILE A 123 -13.13 4.28 -0.05
CA ILE A 123 -12.84 2.87 0.17
C ILE A 123 -13.89 2.33 1.16
N GLN A 124 -15.07 2.02 0.64
CA GLN A 124 -16.23 1.61 1.44
C GLN A 124 -16.05 0.25 2.15
N LYS A 125 -15.34 -0.67 1.48
CA LYS A 125 -15.12 -2.03 1.96
C LYS A 125 -13.63 -2.35 1.99
N PRO A 126 -12.89 -1.91 3.02
CA PRO A 126 -11.44 -2.09 3.08
C PRO A 126 -10.99 -3.54 2.90
N GLY A 127 -11.67 -4.51 3.52
CA GLY A 127 -11.32 -5.93 3.39
C GLY A 127 -11.46 -6.48 1.97
N GLU A 128 -12.57 -6.16 1.27
CA GLU A 128 -12.77 -6.56 -0.13
C GLU A 128 -11.77 -5.85 -1.05
N PHE A 129 -11.55 -4.55 -0.84
CA PHE A 129 -10.60 -3.75 -1.61
C PHE A 129 -9.16 -4.27 -1.51
N THR A 130 -8.68 -4.56 -0.30
CA THR A 130 -7.31 -5.04 -0.10
C THR A 130 -7.12 -6.48 -0.56
N GLN A 131 -8.15 -7.33 -0.43
CA GLN A 131 -8.13 -8.67 -1.01
C GLN A 131 -8.01 -8.61 -2.52
N GLN A 132 -8.82 -7.76 -3.17
CA GLN A 132 -8.82 -7.59 -4.61
C GLN A 132 -7.43 -7.17 -5.12
N ILE A 133 -6.77 -6.23 -4.43
CA ILE A 133 -5.41 -5.82 -4.74
C ILE A 133 -4.41 -6.97 -4.58
N ALA A 134 -4.51 -7.75 -3.50
CA ALA A 134 -3.62 -8.87 -3.25
C ALA A 134 -3.76 -9.97 -4.32
N ASP A 135 -5.00 -10.33 -4.67
CA ASP A 135 -5.31 -11.30 -5.73
C ASP A 135 -4.80 -10.79 -7.08
N ASN A 136 -5.05 -9.52 -7.42
CA ASN A 136 -4.61 -8.94 -8.69
C ASN A 136 -3.08 -8.86 -8.79
N ARG A 137 -2.38 -8.50 -7.70
CA ARG A 137 -0.91 -8.53 -7.66
C ARG A 137 -0.40 -9.95 -7.92
N ASN A 138 -0.96 -10.94 -7.25
CA ASN A 138 -0.56 -12.33 -7.42
C ASN A 138 -0.78 -12.81 -8.86
N TYR A 139 -1.93 -12.45 -9.46
CA TYR A 139 -2.21 -12.71 -10.86
C TYR A 139 -1.19 -12.05 -11.79
N LEU A 140 -0.94 -10.75 -11.68
CA LEU A 140 0.00 -10.04 -12.56
C LEU A 140 1.46 -10.48 -12.40
N THR A 141 1.81 -11.11 -11.27
CA THR A 141 3.18 -11.62 -11.01
C THR A 141 3.37 -13.05 -11.50
N HIS A 142 2.37 -13.92 -11.29
CA HIS A 142 2.47 -15.36 -11.56
C HIS A 142 1.67 -15.82 -12.77
N TYR A 143 0.84 -14.94 -13.36
CA TYR A 143 -0.12 -15.24 -14.42
C TYR A 143 -0.95 -16.50 -14.12
N ASP A 144 -1.34 -16.70 -12.85
CA ASP A 144 -2.08 -17.88 -12.42
C ASP A 144 -3.46 -17.92 -13.11
N PRO A 145 -3.75 -18.92 -13.96
CA PRO A 145 -5.02 -19.02 -14.67
C PRO A 145 -6.24 -19.09 -13.75
N ARG A 146 -6.06 -19.52 -12.49
CA ARG A 146 -7.13 -19.60 -11.49
C ARG A 146 -7.61 -18.23 -11.02
N LEU A 147 -6.78 -17.20 -11.19
CA LEU A 147 -7.09 -15.82 -10.79
C LEU A 147 -7.58 -14.97 -11.97
N THR A 148 -7.63 -15.49 -13.19
CA THR A 148 -8.05 -14.74 -14.38
C THR A 148 -9.45 -14.15 -14.27
N SER A 149 -10.38 -14.85 -13.60
CA SER A 149 -11.74 -14.36 -13.37
C SER A 149 -11.84 -13.31 -12.25
N ARG A 150 -10.79 -13.15 -11.45
CA ARG A 150 -10.67 -12.15 -10.37
C ARG A 150 -9.75 -10.99 -10.74
N ALA A 151 -9.10 -11.07 -11.89
CA ALA A 151 -8.20 -10.03 -12.38
C ALA A 151 -8.99 -8.77 -12.69
N ILE A 152 -8.54 -7.65 -12.15
CA ILE A 152 -9.15 -6.33 -12.34
C ILE A 152 -8.80 -5.86 -13.75
N ARG A 153 -9.77 -5.27 -14.48
CA ARG A 153 -9.56 -4.80 -15.85
C ARG A 153 -10.05 -3.38 -16.05
N ASP A 154 -9.54 -2.75 -17.11
CA ASP A 154 -10.07 -1.53 -17.71
C ASP A 154 -10.33 -0.40 -16.69
N SER A 155 -11.57 0.11 -16.63
CA SER A 155 -11.97 1.23 -15.78
C SER A 155 -11.84 0.91 -14.28
N GLU A 156 -12.08 -0.33 -13.88
CA GLU A 156 -11.90 -0.77 -12.49
C GLU A 156 -10.41 -0.78 -12.11
N LEU A 157 -9.54 -1.22 -13.02
CA LEU A 157 -8.10 -1.22 -12.80
C LEU A 157 -7.59 0.21 -12.63
N TYR A 158 -8.09 1.14 -13.44
CA TYR A 158 -7.79 2.56 -13.30
C TYR A 158 -8.25 3.11 -11.94
N ALA A 159 -9.49 2.84 -11.54
CA ALA A 159 -10.05 3.29 -10.28
C ALA A 159 -9.27 2.76 -9.06
N VAL A 160 -8.89 1.48 -9.06
CA VAL A 160 -8.07 0.88 -8.00
C VAL A 160 -6.66 1.48 -7.98
N THR A 161 -6.07 1.73 -9.15
CA THR A 161 -4.77 2.39 -9.27
C THR A 161 -4.80 3.81 -8.67
N GLU A 162 -5.83 4.60 -8.96
CA GLU A 162 -5.97 5.95 -8.37
C GLU A 162 -6.21 5.88 -6.85
N LYS A 163 -6.94 4.88 -6.34
CA LYS A 163 -7.09 4.66 -4.89
C LYS A 163 -5.75 4.35 -4.21
N LEU A 164 -4.96 3.45 -4.79
CA LEU A 164 -3.61 3.14 -4.31
C LEU A 164 -2.70 4.37 -4.33
N LYS A 165 -2.82 5.20 -5.37
CA LYS A 165 -2.07 6.45 -5.49
C LYS A 165 -2.42 7.42 -4.37
N VAL A 166 -3.70 7.60 -4.06
CA VAL A 166 -4.16 8.42 -2.91
C VAL A 166 -3.58 7.89 -1.60
N LEU A 167 -3.54 6.57 -1.38
CA LEU A 167 -2.92 6.00 -0.19
C LEU A 167 -1.42 6.36 -0.10
N VAL A 168 -0.66 6.23 -1.19
CA VAL A 168 0.75 6.62 -1.20
C VAL A 168 0.93 8.11 -0.92
N GLU A 169 0.16 8.96 -1.60
CA GLU A 169 0.18 10.42 -1.44
C GLU A 169 -0.12 10.83 0.01
N LEU A 170 -1.07 10.15 0.64
CA LEU A 170 -1.46 10.38 2.03
C LEU A 170 -0.31 10.07 2.99
N PHE A 171 0.33 8.90 2.87
CA PHE A 171 1.45 8.53 3.75
C PHE A 171 2.70 9.36 3.48
N LEU A 172 2.90 9.83 2.25
CA LEU A 172 3.93 10.80 1.94
C LEU A 172 3.73 12.12 2.70
N LEU A 173 2.52 12.66 2.70
CA LEU A 173 2.22 13.89 3.44
C LEU A 173 2.43 13.71 4.95
N ARG A 174 2.02 12.55 5.50
CA ARG A 174 2.27 12.20 6.90
C ARG A 174 3.76 12.19 7.23
N GLU A 175 4.59 11.54 6.41
CA GLU A 175 6.04 11.45 6.66
C GLU A 175 6.76 12.79 6.45
N LEU A 176 6.20 13.69 5.64
CA LEU A 176 6.67 15.07 5.51
C LEU A 176 6.36 15.90 6.77
N GLY A 177 5.47 15.43 7.64
CA GLY A 177 5.04 16.14 8.85
C GLY A 177 3.96 17.18 8.60
N VAL A 178 3.18 17.01 7.52
CA VAL A 178 1.97 17.81 7.29
C VAL A 178 0.93 17.46 8.35
N ASP A 179 0.26 18.44 8.92
CA ASP A 179 -0.76 18.21 9.95
C ASP A 179 -2.01 17.54 9.38
N ASP A 180 -2.74 16.80 10.22
CA ASP A 180 -3.89 15.98 9.80
C ASP A 180 -5.01 16.82 9.16
N ALA A 181 -5.21 18.07 9.58
CA ALA A 181 -6.23 18.94 8.99
C ALA A 181 -5.86 19.35 7.55
N SER A 182 -4.59 19.69 7.33
CA SER A 182 -4.05 19.97 6.00
C SER A 182 -4.06 18.72 5.10
N ILE A 183 -3.68 17.55 5.64
CA ILE A 183 -3.76 16.27 4.92
C ILE A 183 -5.20 16.02 4.47
N LYS A 184 -6.16 16.12 5.40
CA LYS A 184 -7.58 15.94 5.11
C LYS A 184 -8.04 16.83 3.95
N LYS A 185 -7.74 18.13 3.99
CA LYS A 185 -8.11 19.08 2.95
C LYS A 185 -7.52 18.72 1.58
N ILE A 186 -6.23 18.38 1.53
CA ILE A 186 -5.53 18.01 0.29
C ILE A 186 -6.13 16.73 -0.30
N ILE A 187 -6.33 15.71 0.52
CA ILE A 187 -6.83 14.40 0.11
C ILE A 187 -8.31 14.45 -0.28
N GLU A 188 -9.17 15.16 0.44
CA GLU A 188 -10.58 15.34 0.06
C GLU A 188 -10.72 15.99 -1.32
N LYS A 189 -9.91 17.03 -1.60
CA LYS A 189 -9.86 17.66 -2.92
C LYS A 189 -9.38 16.67 -3.98
N ARG A 190 -8.36 15.88 -3.67
CA ARG A 190 -7.82 14.86 -4.59
C ARG A 190 -8.86 13.79 -4.92
N ILE A 191 -9.55 13.27 -3.91
CA ILE A 191 -10.62 12.27 -4.03
C ILE A 191 -11.75 12.81 -4.88
N ARG A 192 -12.21 14.04 -4.62
CA ARG A 192 -13.29 14.67 -5.40
C ARG A 192 -12.96 14.73 -6.89
N ASN A 193 -11.77 15.20 -7.24
CA ASN A 193 -11.33 15.28 -8.64
C ASN A 193 -11.28 13.89 -9.31
N ILE A 194 -10.87 12.86 -8.57
CA ILE A 194 -10.86 11.47 -9.09
C ILE A 194 -12.30 11.00 -9.34
N LEU A 195 -13.21 11.23 -8.40
CA LEU A 195 -14.62 10.84 -8.55
C LEU A 195 -15.31 11.57 -9.70
N GLU A 196 -14.98 12.84 -9.94
CA GLU A 196 -15.47 13.58 -11.11
C GLU A 196 -14.98 12.97 -12.42
N LEU A 197 -13.70 12.55 -12.48
CA LEU A 197 -13.15 11.86 -13.66
C LEU A 197 -13.78 10.48 -13.88
N LEU A 198 -14.03 9.72 -12.80
CA LEU A 198 -14.62 8.39 -12.88
C LEU A 198 -16.11 8.41 -13.25
N ASN A 199 -16.83 9.48 -12.90
CA ASN A 199 -18.28 9.61 -13.14
C ASN A 199 -18.63 10.57 -14.29
N GLY A 200 -17.63 11.13 -14.98
CA GLY A 200 -17.84 12.10 -16.05
C GLY A 200 -18.44 11.47 -17.32
N PRO A 201 -19.01 12.28 -18.24
CA PRO A 201 -19.58 11.80 -19.50
C PRO A 201 -18.53 11.18 -20.44
N ASP A 202 -17.24 11.47 -20.23
CA ASP A 202 -16.09 10.86 -20.91
C ASP A 202 -15.42 9.75 -20.07
N SER A 203 -16.13 9.17 -19.10
CA SER A 203 -15.65 8.00 -18.35
C SER A 203 -15.57 6.80 -19.31
N PHE A 204 -14.39 6.18 -19.33
CA PHE A 204 -13.90 5.17 -20.29
C PHE A 204 -14.95 4.27 -20.97
#